data_AF-A0A397SNZ4-F1
#
_entry.id   AF-A0A397SNZ4-F1
#
_cell.length_a   1.000
_cell.length_b   1.000
_cell.length_c   1.000
_cell.angle_alpha   90.00
_cell.angle_beta   90.00
_cell.angle_gamma   90.00
#
_symmetry.space_group_name_H-M   'P 1'
#
loop_
_entity.id
_entity.type
_entity.pdbx_description
1 polymer ?
#
loop_
_entity_poly.entity_id
_entity_poly.type
_entity_poly.pdbx_seq_one_letter_code
_entity_poly.pdbx_strand_id
1 'polypeptide(L)'
;EKIKIAVDITDALSRIHIENAIHRDLHSGNILYLQFANHWFIGDLGFCGPADKPLGSIYGNLPYIAPEVIIGKGYTLASDIFSIAMLMWEISSGEPPFSNYVNDYELAMNIVNGMRPKIIPGTPLKYKELMEQCWGADPIKRPDIDTLLNRI
;
A
#
# COMPACT_ATOMS: atom_id res chain seq x y z
N GLU A 1 -17.67 8.45 1.80
CA GLU A 1 -16.94 7.71 2.86
C GLU A 1 -15.67 7.05 2.32
N LYS A 2 -15.75 6.06 1.42
CA LYS A 2 -14.56 5.37 0.83
C LYS A 2 -13.45 6.29 0.30
N ILE A 3 -13.78 7.31 -0.49
CA ILE A 3 -12.80 8.29 -1.01
C ILE A 3 -12.11 9.03 0.13
N LYS A 4 -12.84 9.37 1.20
CA LYS A 4 -12.28 10.07 2.36
C LYS A 4 -11.21 9.22 3.06
N ILE A 5 -11.45 7.91 3.19
CA ILE A 5 -10.44 6.98 3.75
C ILE A 5 -9.15 7.08 2.92
N ALA A 6 -9.27 6.97 1.59
CA ALA A 6 -8.14 7.02 0.69
C ALA A 6 -7.40 8.38 0.74
N VAL A 7 -8.12 9.49 0.79
CA VAL A 7 -7.53 10.84 0.95
C VAL A 7 -6.79 10.96 2.28
N ASP A 8 -7.42 10.60 3.39
CA ASP A 8 -6.83 10.72 4.73
C ASP A 8 -5.56 9.88 4.88
N ILE A 9 -5.54 8.64 4.36
CA ILE A 9 -4.34 7.78 4.43
C ILE A 9 -3.22 8.30 3.51
N THR A 10 -3.56 8.84 2.33
CA THR A 10 -2.57 9.45 1.43
C THR A 10 -1.98 10.73 2.04
N ASP A 11 -2.79 11.57 2.69
CA ASP A 11 -2.30 12.74 3.44
C ASP A 11 -1.43 12.34 4.64
N ALA A 12 -1.83 11.31 5.39
CA ALA A 12 -1.00 10.81 6.48
C ALA A 12 0.36 10.29 5.98
N LEU A 13 0.39 9.58 4.85
CA LEU A 13 1.63 9.08 4.26
C LEU A 13 2.50 10.21 3.69
N SER A 14 1.92 11.28 3.15
CA SER A 14 2.69 12.44 2.65
C SER A 14 3.54 13.06 3.75
N ARG A 15 3.02 13.12 4.99
CA ARG A 15 3.75 13.60 6.17
C ARG A 15 4.89 12.68 6.62
N ILE A 16 4.85 11.40 6.25
CA ILE A 16 5.96 10.48 6.49
C ILE A 16 7.02 10.65 5.39
N HIS A 17 6.58 10.73 4.14
CA HIS A 17 7.45 10.85 2.98
C HIS A 17 8.18 12.20 2.92
N ILE A 18 7.58 13.29 3.41
CA ILE A 18 8.24 14.62 3.50
C ILE A 18 9.46 14.60 4.41
N GLU A 19 9.47 13.73 5.43
CA GLU A 19 10.62 13.49 6.31
C GLU A 19 11.62 12.48 5.72
N ASN A 20 11.45 12.11 4.43
CA ASN A 20 12.23 11.10 3.73
C ASN A 20 12.22 9.72 4.42
N ALA A 21 11.13 9.43 5.15
CA ALA A 21 10.92 8.16 5.84
C ALA A 21 10.02 7.23 5.01
N ILE A 22 10.20 5.92 5.18
CA ILE A 22 9.43 4.87 4.50
C ILE A 22 8.69 4.07 5.57
N HIS A 23 7.39 3.87 5.39
CA HIS A 23 6.54 3.17 6.37
C HIS A 23 6.81 1.66 6.39
N ARG A 24 6.95 1.04 5.20
CA ARG A 24 7.32 -0.39 4.99
C ARG A 24 6.28 -1.44 5.37
N ASP A 25 5.32 -1.10 6.23
CA ASP A 25 4.26 -2.03 6.67
C ASP A 25 2.84 -1.42 6.59
N LEU A 26 2.50 -0.79 5.46
CA LEU A 26 1.16 -0.26 5.24
C LEU A 26 0.19 -1.38 4.88
N HIS A 27 -0.83 -1.57 5.71
CA HIS A 27 -1.96 -2.47 5.48
C HIS A 27 -3.16 -2.02 6.32
N SER A 28 -4.35 -2.58 6.09
CA SER A 28 -5.58 -2.13 6.77
C SER A 28 -5.53 -2.28 8.29
N GLY A 29 -4.83 -3.30 8.80
CA GLY A 29 -4.56 -3.45 10.24
C GLY A 29 -3.79 -2.28 10.90
N ASN A 30 -3.10 -1.45 10.10
CA ASN A 30 -2.36 -0.27 10.55
C ASN A 30 -3.11 1.04 10.23
N ILE A 31 -4.37 0.97 9.79
CA ILE A 31 -5.21 2.15 9.54
C ILE A 31 -6.22 2.31 10.68
N LEU A 32 -6.14 3.42 11.40
CA LEU A 32 -6.91 3.68 12.62
C LEU A 32 -7.96 4.76 12.38
N TYR A 33 -9.17 4.57 12.90
CA TYR A 33 -10.25 5.56 12.82
C TYR A 33 -10.42 6.32 14.12
N LEU A 34 -10.28 7.64 14.08
CA LEU A 34 -10.59 8.52 15.20
C LEU A 34 -12.00 9.08 15.05
N GLN A 35 -12.95 8.48 15.78
CA GLN A 35 -14.38 8.80 15.66
C GLN A 35 -14.71 10.27 15.92
N PHE A 36 -14.12 10.88 16.97
CA PHE A 36 -14.40 12.28 17.33
C PHE A 36 -13.97 13.27 16.24
N ALA A 37 -12.84 13.01 15.58
CA ALA A 37 -12.33 13.85 14.50
C ALA A 37 -12.91 13.47 13.14
N ASN A 38 -13.63 12.34 13.06
CA ASN A 38 -14.01 11.69 11.80
C ASN A 38 -12.82 11.66 10.84
N HIS A 39 -11.68 11.07 11.26
CA HIS A 39 -10.42 11.09 10.49
C HIS A 39 -9.70 9.74 10.60
N TRP A 40 -9.07 9.32 9.51
CA TRP A 40 -8.28 8.08 9.45
C TRP A 40 -6.78 8.37 9.58
N PHE A 41 -6.07 7.57 10.35
CA PHE A 41 -4.65 7.75 10.65
C PHE A 41 -3.87 6.49 10.28
N ILE A 42 -2.59 6.68 9.95
CA ILE A 42 -1.63 5.59 9.85
C ILE A 42 -1.02 5.36 11.24
N GLY A 43 -1.13 4.13 11.73
CA GLY A 43 -0.48 3.65 12.95
C GLY A 43 0.72 2.77 12.62
N ASP A 44 1.40 2.29 13.68
CA ASP A 44 2.61 1.48 13.62
C ASP A 44 3.73 2.07 12.75
N LEU A 45 4.62 2.83 13.38
CA LEU A 45 5.77 3.43 12.72
C LEU A 45 6.80 2.34 12.40
N GLY A 46 6.57 1.60 11.31
CA GLY A 46 7.35 0.45 10.82
C GLY A 46 8.78 0.76 10.38
N PHE A 47 9.39 1.84 10.87
CA PHE A 47 10.69 2.36 10.47
C PHE A 47 11.86 1.38 10.70
N CYS A 48 11.79 0.59 11.77
CA CYS A 48 12.89 -0.28 12.20
C CYS A 48 12.68 -1.76 11.85
N GLY A 49 11.47 -2.15 11.46
CA GLY A 49 11.08 -3.55 11.36
C GLY A 49 11.18 -4.30 12.69
N PRO A 50 10.94 -5.63 12.68
CA PRO A 50 11.01 -6.44 13.89
C PRO A 50 12.43 -6.47 14.48
N ALA A 51 12.56 -6.29 15.80
CA ALA A 51 13.86 -6.21 16.50
C ALA A 51 14.66 -7.53 16.46
N ASP A 52 13.99 -8.65 16.20
CA ASP A 52 14.55 -9.99 16.06
C ASP A 52 15.04 -10.31 14.64
N LYS A 53 14.81 -9.41 13.67
CA LYS A 53 15.24 -9.60 12.28
C LYS A 53 16.51 -8.82 11.94
N PRO A 54 17.40 -9.37 11.11
CA PRO A 54 18.54 -8.64 10.57
C PRO A 54 18.10 -7.36 9.84
N LEU A 55 18.93 -6.33 9.92
CA LEU A 55 18.76 -5.10 9.14
C LEU A 55 18.67 -5.45 7.64
N GLY A 56 17.62 -4.97 6.98
CA GLY A 56 17.37 -5.24 5.55
C GLY A 56 16.55 -6.51 5.26
N SER A 57 16.06 -7.21 6.28
CA SER A 57 15.08 -8.29 6.10
C SER A 57 13.78 -7.76 5.49
N ILE A 58 13.11 -8.60 4.71
CA ILE A 58 11.75 -8.32 4.23
C ILE A 58 10.77 -8.61 5.38
N TYR A 59 9.85 -7.68 5.65
CA TYR A 59 8.81 -7.81 6.67
C TYR A 59 7.53 -7.08 6.26
N GLY A 60 6.51 -7.24 7.09
CA GLY A 60 5.20 -6.66 6.85
C GLY A 60 4.24 -7.60 6.14
N ASN A 61 3.09 -7.07 5.76
CA ASN A 61 1.96 -7.88 5.29
C ASN A 61 2.04 -8.16 3.77
N LEU A 62 2.35 -9.41 3.40
CA LEU A 62 2.70 -9.84 2.04
C LEU A 62 1.80 -9.29 0.90
N PRO A 63 0.46 -9.30 1.00
CA PRO A 63 -0.43 -8.73 -0.02
C PRO A 63 -0.16 -7.25 -0.36
N TYR A 64 0.44 -6.51 0.57
CA TYR A 64 0.73 -5.07 0.45
C TYR A 64 2.21 -4.79 0.13
N ILE A 65 3.08 -5.81 0.12
CA ILE A 65 4.51 -5.64 -0.16
C ILE A 65 4.72 -5.52 -1.67
N ALA A 66 5.45 -4.47 -2.07
CA ALA A 66 5.76 -4.22 -3.48
C ALA A 66 6.65 -5.31 -4.10
N PRO A 67 6.47 -5.64 -5.40
CA PRO A 67 7.20 -6.75 -6.04
C PRO A 67 8.73 -6.58 -6.00
N GLU A 68 9.25 -5.36 -6.09
CA GLU A 68 10.67 -5.08 -5.99
C GLU A 68 11.23 -5.38 -4.58
N VAL A 69 10.41 -5.20 -3.54
CA VAL A 69 10.78 -5.54 -2.16
C VAL A 69 10.82 -7.04 -1.99
N ILE A 70 9.82 -7.77 -2.52
CA ILE A 70 9.76 -9.24 -2.47
C ILE A 70 11.02 -9.88 -3.05
N ILE A 71 11.57 -9.34 -4.14
CA ILE A 71 12.82 -9.82 -4.76
C ILE A 71 14.10 -9.26 -4.12
N GLY A 72 13.99 -8.59 -2.98
CA GLY A 72 15.14 -8.14 -2.19
C GLY A 72 15.81 -6.85 -2.66
N LYS A 73 15.16 -6.01 -3.48
CA LYS A 73 15.71 -4.69 -3.87
C LYS A 73 15.57 -3.61 -2.79
N GLY A 74 14.94 -3.95 -1.66
CA GLY A 74 14.75 -3.04 -0.53
C GLY A 74 13.54 -2.13 -0.68
N TYR A 75 13.14 -1.53 0.44
CA TYR A 75 12.01 -0.61 0.51
C TYR A 75 12.38 0.78 -0.01
N THR A 76 11.40 1.44 -0.63
CA THR A 76 11.50 2.79 -1.17
C THR A 76 10.21 3.57 -0.89
N LEU A 77 10.20 4.89 -1.06
CA LEU A 77 8.96 5.68 -1.02
C LEU A 77 7.92 5.12 -2.01
N ALA A 78 8.37 4.70 -3.20
CA ALA A 78 7.52 4.08 -4.21
C ALA A 78 6.96 2.70 -3.79
N SER A 79 7.59 1.99 -2.85
CA SER A 79 7.04 0.76 -2.29
C SER A 79 5.86 1.02 -1.36
N ASP A 80 5.84 2.13 -0.62
CA ASP A 80 4.66 2.53 0.15
C ASP A 80 3.50 2.93 -0.78
N ILE A 81 3.79 3.55 -1.94
CA ILE A 81 2.79 3.87 -2.96
C ILE A 81 2.10 2.60 -3.50
N PHE A 82 2.84 1.50 -3.63
CA PHE A 82 2.25 0.21 -3.98
C PHE A 82 1.30 -0.29 -2.88
N SER A 83 1.69 -0.16 -1.61
CA SER A 83 0.83 -0.53 -0.48
C SER A 83 -0.44 0.33 -0.43
N ILE A 84 -0.36 1.63 -0.75
CA ILE A 84 -1.54 2.49 -0.91
C ILE A 84 -2.46 1.96 -2.01
N ALA A 85 -1.93 1.47 -3.13
CA ALA A 85 -2.76 0.88 -4.18
C ALA A 85 -3.53 -0.37 -3.69
N MET A 86 -2.92 -1.18 -2.84
CA MET A 86 -3.57 -2.34 -2.23
C MET A 86 -4.65 -1.93 -1.23
N LEU A 87 -4.40 -0.88 -0.44
CA LEU A 87 -5.42 -0.25 0.42
C LEU A 87 -6.56 0.36 -0.41
N MET A 88 -6.27 1.02 -1.52
CA MET A 88 -7.28 1.55 -2.44
C MET A 88 -8.16 0.44 -3.00
N TRP A 89 -7.55 -0.70 -3.35
CA TRP A 89 -8.29 -1.86 -3.81
C TRP A 89 -9.20 -2.42 -2.71
N GLU A 90 -8.67 -2.59 -1.50
CA GLU A 90 -9.42 -3.06 -0.33
C GLU A 90 -10.57 -2.11 0.05
N ILE A 91 -10.37 -0.79 -0.01
CA ILE A 91 -11.44 0.19 0.17
C ILE A 91 -12.53 0.00 -0.89
N SER A 92 -12.14 -0.24 -2.15
CA SER A 92 -13.10 -0.46 -3.24
C SER A 92 -13.88 -1.77 -3.05
N SER A 93 -13.18 -2.87 -2.77
CA SER A 93 -13.74 -4.23 -2.66
C SER A 93 -14.48 -4.49 -1.35
N GLY A 94 -14.04 -3.87 -0.25
CA GLY A 94 -14.44 -4.21 1.11
C GLY A 94 -13.76 -5.48 1.65
N GLU A 95 -12.76 -6.02 0.95
CA GLU A 95 -12.11 -7.30 1.26
C GLU A 95 -10.58 -7.16 1.24
N PRO A 96 -9.84 -7.90 2.09
CA PRO A 96 -8.38 -7.92 2.04
C PRO A 96 -7.84 -8.40 0.68
N PRO A 97 -6.75 -7.79 0.16
CA PRO A 97 -6.15 -8.23 -1.10
C PRO A 97 -5.69 -9.68 -1.01
N PHE A 98 -6.00 -10.48 -2.03
CA PHE A 98 -5.59 -11.88 -2.14
C PHE A 98 -6.05 -12.79 -0.98
N SER A 99 -7.18 -12.48 -0.33
CA SER A 99 -7.75 -13.26 0.79
C SER A 99 -8.01 -14.74 0.48
N ASN A 100 -8.02 -15.14 -0.79
CA ASN A 100 -8.21 -16.50 -1.26
C ASN A 100 -6.91 -17.31 -1.43
N TYR A 101 -5.73 -16.72 -1.21
CA TYR A 101 -4.45 -17.41 -1.30
C TYR A 101 -4.03 -17.95 0.08
N VAL A 102 -3.65 -19.22 0.14
CA VAL A 102 -3.23 -19.90 1.37
C VAL A 102 -1.71 -20.08 1.45
N ASN A 103 -1.01 -20.04 0.31
CA ASN A 103 0.43 -20.24 0.23
C ASN A 103 1.14 -18.92 -0.06
N ASP A 104 1.88 -18.41 0.93
CA ASP A 104 2.62 -17.15 0.83
C ASP A 104 3.72 -17.17 -0.23
N TYR A 105 4.43 -18.30 -0.40
CA TYR A 105 5.48 -18.39 -1.41
C TYR A 105 4.92 -18.30 -2.82
N GLU A 106 3.82 -19.02 -3.08
CA GLU A 106 3.12 -18.95 -4.36
C GLU A 106 2.56 -17.54 -4.63
N LEU A 107 1.93 -16.93 -3.62
CA LEU A 107 1.42 -15.56 -3.71
C LEU A 107 2.54 -14.57 -4.03
N ALA A 108 3.67 -14.64 -3.32
CA ALA A 108 4.83 -13.78 -3.54
C ALA A 108 5.34 -13.89 -4.98
N MET A 109 5.51 -15.12 -5.49
CA MET A 109 5.93 -15.35 -6.88
C MET A 109 4.93 -14.80 -7.89
N ASN A 110 3.62 -14.98 -7.65
CA ASN A 110 2.60 -14.46 -8.54
C ASN A 110 2.57 -12.92 -8.55
N ILE A 111 2.71 -12.26 -7.41
CA ILE A 111 2.80 -10.78 -7.31
C ILE A 111 4.01 -10.26 -8.11
N VAL A 112 5.17 -10.91 -7.96
CA VAL A 112 6.39 -10.60 -8.72
C VAL A 112 6.19 -10.77 -10.22
N ASN A 113 5.44 -11.80 -10.63
CA ASN A 113 5.07 -12.05 -12.02
C ASN A 113 3.93 -11.14 -12.54
N GLY A 114 3.53 -10.13 -11.78
CA GLY A 114 2.58 -9.10 -12.22
C GLY A 114 1.13 -9.38 -11.86
N MET A 115 0.83 -10.41 -11.06
CA MET A 115 -0.52 -10.64 -10.55
C MET A 115 -0.99 -9.45 -9.72
N ARG A 116 -2.22 -8.99 -9.98
CA ARG A 116 -2.91 -7.97 -9.20
C ARG A 116 -4.33 -8.43 -8.86
N PRO A 117 -4.95 -7.92 -7.79
CA PRO A 117 -6.33 -8.23 -7.48
C PRO A 117 -7.28 -7.82 -8.62
N LYS A 118 -8.36 -8.57 -8.82
CA LYS A 118 -9.35 -8.27 -9.86
C LYS A 118 -10.09 -6.97 -9.52
N ILE A 119 -10.19 -6.05 -10.47
CA ILE A 119 -10.95 -4.80 -10.30
C ILE A 119 -12.45 -5.11 -10.11
N ILE A 120 -13.05 -4.49 -9.09
CA ILE A 120 -14.46 -4.68 -8.74
C ILE A 120 -15.36 -3.85 -9.68
N PRO A 121 -16.40 -4.45 -10.30
CA PRO A 121 -17.37 -3.70 -11.09
C PRO A 121 -17.97 -2.54 -10.32
N GLY A 122 -18.07 -1.37 -10.96
CA GLY A 122 -18.54 -0.14 -10.31
C GLY A 122 -17.46 0.69 -9.64
N THR A 123 -16.19 0.23 -9.59
CA THR A 123 -15.06 1.09 -9.22
C THR A 123 -15.00 2.29 -10.19
N PRO A 124 -15.01 3.55 -9.70
CA PRO A 124 -14.94 4.73 -10.57
C PRO A 124 -13.69 4.73 -11.44
N LEU A 125 -13.82 5.10 -12.72
CA LEU A 125 -12.73 5.01 -13.71
C LEU A 125 -11.45 5.73 -13.26
N LYS A 126 -11.57 6.98 -12.79
CA LYS A 126 -10.42 7.76 -12.31
C LYS A 126 -9.71 7.10 -11.12
N TYR A 127 -10.48 6.50 -10.21
CA TYR A 127 -9.94 5.80 -9.04
C TYR A 127 -9.21 4.52 -9.46
N LYS A 128 -9.81 3.77 -10.39
CA LYS A 128 -9.20 2.58 -11.01
C LYS A 128 -7.87 2.93 -11.67
N GLU A 129 -7.85 3.93 -12.55
CA GLU A 129 -6.64 4.32 -13.29
C GLU A 129 -5.51 4.78 -12.35
N LEU A 130 -5.85 5.53 -11.31
CA LEU A 130 -4.88 5.98 -10.30
C LEU A 130 -4.32 4.79 -9.50
N MET A 131 -5.19 3.91 -9.02
CA MET A 131 -4.81 2.68 -8.32
C MET A 131 -3.93 1.79 -9.21
N GLU A 132 -4.27 1.64 -10.49
CA GLU A 132 -3.51 0.84 -11.44
C GLU A 132 -2.12 1.41 -11.71
N GLN A 133 -1.99 2.74 -11.70
CA GLN A 133 -0.69 3.39 -11.80
C GLN A 133 0.15 3.16 -10.55
N CYS A 134 -0.46 3.19 -9.36
CA CYS A 134 0.24 3.02 -8.08
C CYS A 134 0.77 1.58 -7.88
N TRP A 135 0.06 0.54 -8.33
CA TRP A 135 0.55 -0.85 -8.22
C TRP A 135 1.40 -1.33 -9.41
N GLY A 136 1.86 -0.42 -10.26
CA GLY A 136 2.69 -0.74 -11.43
C GLY A 136 3.95 -1.52 -11.06
N ALA A 137 4.40 -2.43 -11.92
CA ALA A 137 5.57 -3.27 -11.65
C ALA A 137 6.88 -2.47 -11.56
N ASP A 138 7.00 -1.39 -12.32
CA ASP A 138 8.14 -0.49 -12.30
C ASP A 138 7.93 0.62 -11.26
N PRO A 139 8.69 0.64 -10.15
CA PRO A 139 8.52 1.65 -9.10
C PRO A 139 8.79 3.08 -9.59
N ILE A 140 9.58 3.27 -10.65
CA ILE A 140 9.89 4.60 -11.20
C ILE A 140 8.66 5.22 -11.90
N LYS A 141 7.74 4.38 -12.39
CA LYS A 141 6.52 4.82 -13.09
C LYS A 141 5.35 5.13 -12.14
N ARG A 142 5.48 4.76 -10.86
CA ARG A 142 4.47 5.08 -9.84
C ARG A 142 4.53 6.58 -9.55
N PRO A 143 3.39 7.24 -9.28
CA PRO A 143 3.41 8.64 -8.86
C PRO A 143 4.13 8.75 -7.51
N ASP A 144 4.78 9.89 -7.26
CA ASP A 144 5.14 10.27 -5.90
C ASP A 144 3.89 10.60 -5.07
N ILE A 145 4.08 10.74 -3.76
CA ILE A 145 2.98 10.94 -2.82
C ILE A 145 2.21 12.24 -3.05
N ASP A 146 2.90 13.31 -3.45
CA ASP A 146 2.28 14.61 -3.72
C ASP A 146 1.42 14.55 -4.98
N THR A 147 1.93 13.91 -6.03
CA THR A 147 1.19 13.66 -7.27
C THR A 147 -0.05 12.78 -7.00
N LEU A 148 0.08 11.77 -6.13
CA LEU A 148 -1.03 10.91 -5.74
C LEU A 148 -2.09 11.70 -4.97
N LEU A 149 -1.70 12.46 -3.94
CA LEU A 149 -2.59 13.26 -3.10
C LEU A 149 -3.39 14.31 -3.91
N ASN A 150 -2.77 14.91 -4.93
CA ASN A 150 -3.43 15.88 -5.80
C ASN A 150 -4.45 15.25 -6.77
N ARG A 151 -4.38 13.94 -7.01
CA ARG A 151 -5.19 13.25 -8.02
C ARG A 151 -6.33 12.42 -7.44
N ILE A 152 -6.19 11.98 -6.19
CA ILE A 152 -7.15 11.14 -5.47
C ILE A 152 -8.41 11.92 -5.07
#